data_AF-A0A838QUV5-F1
#
_entry.id   AF-A0A838QUV5-F1
#
_cell.length_a   1.000
_cell.length_b   1.000
_cell.length_c   1.000
_cell.angle_alpha   90.00
_cell.angle_beta   90.00
_cell.angle_gamma   90.00
#
_symmetry.space_group_name_H-M   'P 1'
#
loop_
_entity.id
_entity.type
_entity.pdbx_description
1 polymer ?
#
loop_
_entity_poly.entity_id
_entity_poly.type
_entity_poly.pdbx_seq_one_letter_code
_entity_poly.pdbx_strand_id
1 'polypeptide(L)'
;MLVSLQSLHGDDGTVADSGGAMAIAAQKFLASLDDEEAAEATMAFDDPDRVDWHNIPKADRKGLQFHDMTSTQKKLCHELLRSALSESGYDKAVKIMSLENNLREGEKGVQGAPLRDPERYFITIFGKPDVKGLWGWSFEGHHLSLNFVIRDGKTICNTPSFWGANPATVK
;
A
#
# COMPACT_ATOMS: atom_id res chain seq x y z
N MET A 1 -41.89 16.09 8.79
CA MET A 1 -41.70 14.73 9.33
C MET A 1 -40.27 14.34 9.02
N LEU A 2 -39.35 14.58 9.96
CA LEU A 2 -37.93 14.20 9.83
C LEU A 2 -37.79 12.73 10.19
N VAL A 3 -37.21 11.93 9.30
CA VAL A 3 -36.75 10.58 9.64
C VAL A 3 -35.25 10.67 9.87
N SER A 4 -34.88 10.55 11.15
CA SER A 4 -33.52 10.35 11.62
C SER A 4 -33.02 8.99 11.14
N LEU A 5 -31.98 8.94 10.31
CA LEU A 5 -31.26 7.69 10.04
C LEU A 5 -30.32 7.43 11.23
N GLN A 6 -30.77 6.55 12.11
CA GLN A 6 -29.91 5.96 13.14
C GLN A 6 -28.88 5.04 12.45
N SER A 7 -27.62 5.27 12.80
CA SER A 7 -26.48 4.38 12.51
C SER A 7 -26.77 2.99 13.06
N LEU A 8 -26.91 2.00 12.18
CA LEU A 8 -26.90 0.59 12.55
C LEU A 8 -25.47 0.23 12.98
N HIS A 9 -25.25 0.17 14.29
CA HIS A 9 -24.14 -0.57 14.87
C HIS A 9 -24.46 -2.06 14.71
N GLY A 10 -23.59 -2.76 13.99
CA GLY A 10 -23.62 -4.20 13.83
C GLY A 10 -22.26 -4.80 14.12
N ASP A 11 -22.26 -5.63 15.16
CA ASP A 11 -21.34 -6.72 15.50
C ASP A 11 -20.09 -6.41 16.35
N ASP A 12 -20.17 -6.89 17.60
CA ASP A 12 -19.19 -6.76 18.69
C ASP A 12 -18.14 -7.88 18.63
N GLY A 13 -17.66 -8.19 17.43
CA GLY A 13 -16.37 -8.83 17.28
C GLY A 13 -15.31 -7.78 17.59
N THR A 14 -14.41 -8.03 18.54
CA THR A 14 -13.23 -7.17 18.73
C THR A 14 -12.35 -7.29 17.48
N VAL A 15 -12.68 -6.52 16.44
CA VAL A 15 -11.75 -6.19 15.36
C VAL A 15 -10.63 -5.46 16.08
N ALA A 16 -9.51 -6.15 16.29
CA ALA A 16 -8.28 -5.49 16.70
C ALA A 16 -8.10 -4.31 15.75
N ASP A 17 -8.07 -3.10 16.30
CA ASP A 17 -8.17 -1.88 15.51
C ASP A 17 -7.01 -1.84 14.50
N SER A 18 -7.31 -2.05 13.22
CA SER A 18 -6.29 -2.31 12.19
C SER A 18 -5.33 -1.14 12.05
N GLY A 19 -5.77 0.08 12.35
CA GLY A 19 -4.90 1.26 12.31
C GLY A 19 -3.84 1.28 13.42
N GLY A 20 -4.12 0.71 14.59
CA GLY A 20 -3.13 0.55 15.66
C GLY A 20 -2.05 -0.45 15.28
N ALA A 21 -2.45 -1.59 14.69
CA ALA A 21 -1.50 -2.57 14.15
C ALA A 21 -0.67 -2.00 13.01
N MET A 22 -1.29 -1.24 12.09
CA MET A 22 -0.60 -0.53 11.02
C MET A 22 0.40 0.50 11.55
N ALA A 23 0.06 1.25 12.61
CA ALA A 23 0.97 2.25 13.17
C ALA A 23 2.25 1.59 13.70
N ILE A 24 2.12 0.47 14.42
CA ILE A 24 3.26 -0.29 14.93
C ILE A 24 4.10 -0.86 13.78
N ALA A 25 3.47 -1.43 12.74
CA ALA A 25 4.18 -1.97 11.60
C ALA A 25 4.92 -0.89 10.80
N ALA A 26 4.29 0.27 10.57
CA ALA A 26 4.91 1.40 9.89
C ALA A 26 6.08 1.98 10.67
N GLN A 27 5.98 2.08 12.01
CA GLN A 27 7.09 2.51 12.86
C GLN A 27 8.29 1.56 12.76
N LYS A 28 8.05 0.24 12.75
CA LYS A 28 9.12 -0.75 12.56
C LYS A 28 9.77 -0.65 11.19
N PHE A 29 8.96 -0.48 10.13
CA PHE A 29 9.46 -0.26 8.78
C PHE A 29 10.35 0.99 8.72
N LEU A 30 9.86 2.15 9.17
CA LEU A 30 10.63 3.40 9.17
C LEU A 30 11.91 3.31 10.01
N ALA A 31 11.87 2.60 11.15
CA ALA A 31 13.06 2.40 11.99
C ALA A 31 14.13 1.49 11.36
N SER A 32 13.82 0.81 10.25
CA SER A 32 14.77 -0.01 9.49
C SER A 32 15.41 0.70 8.31
N LEU A 33 14.96 1.92 8.01
CA LEU A 33 15.47 2.75 6.92
C LEU A 33 16.64 3.59 7.41
N ASP A 34 17.59 3.87 6.52
CA ASP A 34 18.52 4.97 6.73
C ASP A 34 17.87 6.34 6.48
N ASP A 35 18.62 7.41 6.67
CA ASP A 35 18.10 8.78 6.56
C ASP A 35 17.66 9.13 5.12
N GLU A 36 18.32 8.57 4.10
CA GLU A 36 18.00 8.83 2.69
C GLU A 36 16.72 8.08 2.30
N GLU A 37 16.65 6.78 2.61
CA GLU A 37 15.48 5.94 2.40
C GLU A 37 14.26 6.46 3.16
N ALA A 38 14.45 6.93 4.41
CA ALA A 38 13.37 7.52 5.20
C ALA A 38 12.86 8.84 4.59
N ALA A 39 13.74 9.64 4.00
CA ALA A 39 13.35 10.86 3.31
C ALA A 39 12.54 10.57 2.04
N GLU A 40 12.86 9.51 1.30
CA GLU A 40 12.07 9.06 0.15
C GLU A 40 10.73 8.43 0.54
N ALA A 41 10.71 7.67 1.64
CA ALA A 41 9.53 6.96 2.11
C ALA A 41 8.52 7.84 2.84
N THR A 42 8.84 9.10 3.19
CA THR A 42 7.98 9.94 4.03
C THR A 42 7.63 11.28 3.39
N MET A 43 6.40 11.72 3.62
CA MET A 43 5.88 13.02 3.18
C MET A 43 4.97 13.62 4.26
N ALA A 44 4.67 14.92 4.16
CA ALA A 44 3.69 15.54 5.03
C ALA A 44 2.28 14.95 4.81
N PHE A 45 1.42 14.98 5.83
CA PHE A 45 0.06 14.44 5.68
C PHE A 45 -0.77 15.22 4.67
N ASP A 46 -0.59 16.53 4.60
CA ASP A 46 -1.27 17.44 3.69
C ASP A 46 -0.50 17.68 2.38
N ASP A 47 0.54 16.89 2.12
CA ASP A 47 1.29 16.96 0.87
C ASP A 47 0.34 16.74 -0.33
N PRO A 48 0.36 17.62 -1.35
CA PRO A 48 -0.50 17.48 -2.53
C PRO A 48 -0.29 16.16 -3.28
N ASP A 49 0.91 15.59 -3.24
CA ASP A 49 1.22 14.33 -3.93
C ASP A 49 0.58 13.13 -3.25
N ARG A 50 0.05 13.27 -2.02
CA ARG A 50 -0.70 12.20 -1.34
C ARG A 50 -1.87 11.67 -2.17
N VAL A 51 -2.45 12.51 -3.03
CA VAL A 51 -3.54 12.12 -3.93
C VAL A 51 -3.08 11.87 -5.39
N ASP A 52 -1.78 11.97 -5.69
CA ASP A 52 -1.21 11.60 -7.00
C ASP A 52 -1.05 10.08 -7.12
N TRP A 53 -2.16 9.38 -7.34
CA TRP A 53 -2.15 7.95 -7.59
C TRP A 53 -2.57 7.67 -9.04
N HIS A 54 -1.96 6.64 -9.63
CA HIS A 54 -2.26 6.22 -11.00
C HIS A 54 -2.04 4.72 -11.20
N ASN A 55 -2.79 4.10 -12.11
CA ASN A 55 -2.61 2.71 -12.53
C ASN A 55 -2.01 2.58 -13.95
N ILE A 56 -1.45 3.66 -14.51
CA ILE A 56 -0.73 3.61 -15.78
C ILE A 56 0.74 3.21 -15.57
N PRO A 57 1.43 2.71 -16.60
CA PRO A 57 2.89 2.62 -16.57
C PRO A 57 3.48 4.03 -16.39
N LYS A 58 4.13 4.29 -15.25
CA LYS A 58 4.94 5.49 -14.99
C LYS A 58 6.40 5.09 -14.86
N ALA A 59 7.32 5.94 -15.29
CA ALA A 59 8.77 5.76 -15.09
C ALA A 59 9.20 5.94 -13.63
N ASP A 60 8.42 6.70 -12.85
CA ASP A 60 8.66 6.92 -11.43
C ASP A 60 7.36 7.22 -10.67
N ARG A 61 7.36 7.06 -9.35
CA ARG A 61 6.26 7.31 -8.41
C ARG A 61 6.83 7.81 -7.08
N LYS A 62 6.01 8.55 -6.32
CA LYS A 62 6.35 8.94 -4.95
C LYS A 62 6.62 7.73 -4.06
N GLY A 63 7.50 7.89 -3.07
CA GLY A 63 7.83 6.87 -2.08
C GLY A 63 9.10 6.10 -2.38
N LEU A 64 9.55 5.32 -1.40
CA LEU A 64 10.67 4.42 -1.54
C LEU A 64 10.26 3.20 -2.38
N GLN A 65 11.05 2.87 -3.39
CA GLN A 65 10.79 1.71 -4.24
C GLN A 65 11.14 0.41 -3.51
N PHE A 66 10.22 -0.56 -3.54
CA PHE A 66 10.37 -1.87 -2.92
C PHE A 66 11.58 -2.65 -3.47
N HIS A 67 11.95 -2.44 -4.74
CA HIS A 67 13.14 -3.01 -5.36
C HIS A 67 14.43 -2.67 -4.60
N ASP A 68 14.56 -1.41 -4.15
CA ASP A 68 15.79 -0.86 -3.58
C ASP A 68 15.97 -1.25 -2.10
N MET A 69 14.93 -1.80 -1.49
CA MET A 69 14.95 -2.26 -0.11
C MET A 69 15.82 -3.52 0.09
N THR A 70 16.54 -3.56 1.21
CA THR A 70 17.13 -4.77 1.76
C THR A 70 16.07 -5.83 2.08
N SER A 71 16.48 -7.10 2.19
CA SER A 71 15.57 -8.20 2.55
C SER A 71 14.81 -7.97 3.88
N THR A 72 15.44 -7.30 4.84
CA THR A 72 14.81 -6.96 6.13
C THR A 72 13.72 -5.92 5.96
N GLN A 73 13.98 -4.86 5.20
CA GLN A 73 13.01 -3.80 4.91
C GLN A 73 11.84 -4.34 4.07
N LYS A 74 12.12 -5.17 3.07
CA LYS A 74 11.07 -5.86 2.28
C LYS A 74 10.13 -6.67 3.17
N LYS A 75 10.68 -7.41 4.14
CA LYS A 75 9.87 -8.15 5.12
C LYS A 75 8.99 -7.21 5.95
N LEU A 76 9.54 -6.10 6.45
CA LEU A 76 8.80 -5.12 7.26
C LEU A 76 7.71 -4.39 6.44
N CYS A 77 7.98 -4.09 5.17
CA CYS A 77 6.98 -3.56 4.24
C CYS A 77 5.83 -4.56 4.03
N HIS A 78 6.13 -5.85 3.88
CA HIS A 78 5.10 -6.89 3.83
C HIS A 78 4.32 -7.04 5.14
N GLU A 79 4.96 -6.89 6.30
CA GLU A 79 4.29 -6.89 7.60
C GLU A 79 3.28 -5.72 7.71
N LEU A 80 3.63 -4.54 7.20
CA LEU A 80 2.70 -3.41 7.11
C LEU A 80 1.52 -3.73 6.18
N LEU A 81 1.76 -4.27 4.99
CA LEU A 81 0.68 -4.73 4.09
C LEU A 81 -0.24 -5.78 4.76
N ARG A 82 0.33 -6.75 5.48
CA ARG A 82 -0.44 -7.76 6.24
C ARG A 82 -1.28 -7.15 7.36
N SER A 83 -0.79 -6.08 8.00
CA SER A 83 -1.56 -5.41 9.06
C SER A 83 -2.78 -4.64 8.52
N ALA A 84 -2.77 -4.30 7.24
CA ALA A 84 -3.83 -3.54 6.57
C ALA A 84 -4.91 -4.41 5.91
N LEU A 85 -4.56 -5.65 5.57
CA LEU A 85 -5.35 -6.53 4.73
C LEU A 85 -5.74 -7.80 5.50
N SER A 86 -6.86 -8.42 5.13
CA SER A 86 -7.09 -9.82 5.49
C SER A 86 -5.99 -10.70 4.90
N GLU A 87 -5.79 -11.90 5.44
CA GLU A 87 -4.84 -12.88 4.88
C GLU A 87 -5.08 -13.11 3.38
N SER A 88 -6.34 -13.33 2.99
CA SER A 88 -6.74 -13.48 1.57
C SER A 88 -6.53 -12.23 0.73
N GLY A 89 -6.64 -11.03 1.32
CA GLY A 89 -6.34 -9.76 0.65
C GLY A 89 -4.85 -9.58 0.41
N TYR A 90 -4.03 -9.90 1.41
CA TYR A 90 -2.57 -9.89 1.29
C TYR A 90 -2.09 -10.88 0.24
N ASP A 91 -2.58 -12.13 0.26
CA ASP A 91 -2.19 -13.14 -0.71
C ASP A 91 -2.54 -12.71 -2.13
N LYS A 92 -3.69 -12.06 -2.31
CA LYS A 92 -4.08 -11.46 -3.58
C LYS A 92 -3.13 -10.34 -4.01
N ALA A 93 -2.71 -9.47 -3.09
CA ALA A 93 -1.78 -8.38 -3.38
C ALA A 93 -0.42 -8.91 -3.86
N VAL A 94 0.17 -9.84 -3.11
CA VAL A 94 1.45 -10.48 -3.47
C VAL A 94 1.35 -11.24 -4.79
N LYS A 95 0.22 -11.92 -5.03
CA LYS A 95 -0.01 -12.59 -6.31
C LYS A 95 -0.09 -11.60 -7.47
N ILE A 96 -0.75 -10.46 -7.30
CA ILE A 96 -0.78 -9.41 -8.33
C ILE A 96 0.62 -8.90 -8.63
N MET A 97 1.43 -8.63 -7.59
CA MET A 97 2.82 -8.22 -7.77
C MET A 97 3.61 -9.26 -8.59
N SER A 98 3.44 -10.54 -8.28
CA SER A 98 4.16 -11.61 -8.97
C SER A 98 3.72 -11.85 -10.41
N LEU A 99 2.51 -11.43 -10.81
CA LEU A 99 2.05 -11.53 -12.20
C LEU A 99 2.88 -10.70 -13.19
N GLU A 100 3.61 -9.68 -12.73
CA GLU A 100 4.58 -8.95 -13.55
C GLU A 100 5.65 -9.90 -14.16
N ASN A 101 6.01 -11.00 -13.48
CA ASN A 101 6.93 -11.99 -14.03
C ASN A 101 6.35 -12.71 -15.26
N ASN A 102 5.05 -13.01 -15.25
CA ASN A 102 4.38 -13.66 -16.39
C ASN A 102 4.33 -12.72 -17.59
N LEU A 103 4.04 -11.44 -17.36
CA LEU A 103 4.06 -10.43 -18.41
C LEU A 103 5.47 -10.18 -18.92
N ARG A 104 6.48 -10.13 -18.04
CA ARG A 104 7.87 -10.02 -18.45
C ARG A 104 8.26 -11.14 -19.42
N GLU A 105 7.82 -12.37 -19.15
CA GLU A 105 8.08 -13.51 -20.03
C GLU A 105 7.29 -13.42 -21.34
N GLY A 106 5.98 -13.15 -21.26
CA GLY A 106 5.09 -13.12 -22.42
C GLY A 106 5.34 -11.95 -23.38
N GLU A 107 5.94 -10.86 -22.88
CA GLU A 107 6.24 -9.65 -23.66
C GLU A 107 7.72 -9.58 -24.11
N LYS A 108 8.51 -10.65 -23.93
CA LYS A 108 9.89 -10.69 -24.43
C LYS A 108 9.94 -10.40 -25.93
N GLY A 109 10.74 -9.40 -26.31
CA GLY A 109 10.92 -9.00 -27.71
C GLY A 109 9.83 -8.09 -28.27
N VAL A 110 8.81 -7.73 -27.47
CA VAL A 110 7.81 -6.73 -27.86
C VAL A 110 8.42 -5.33 -27.74
N GLN A 111 8.60 -4.65 -28.86
CA GLN A 111 9.14 -3.29 -28.89
C GLN A 111 8.19 -2.31 -28.20
N GLY A 112 8.71 -1.53 -27.24
CA GLY A 112 7.93 -0.54 -26.49
C GLY A 112 7.09 -1.12 -25.35
N ALA A 113 7.26 -2.40 -25.00
CA ALA A 113 6.61 -2.97 -23.81
C ALA A 113 7.05 -2.21 -22.53
N PRO A 114 6.13 -2.00 -21.57
CA PRO A 114 6.49 -1.44 -20.26
C PRO A 114 7.54 -2.28 -19.54
N LEU A 115 8.34 -1.64 -18.68
CA LEU A 115 9.22 -2.36 -17.76
C LEU A 115 8.38 -3.24 -16.82
N ARG A 116 8.68 -4.54 -16.78
CA ARG A 116 8.00 -5.57 -15.98
C ARG A 116 8.87 -6.02 -14.82
N ASP A 117 8.56 -5.56 -13.62
CA ASP A 117 9.28 -5.92 -12.40
C ASP A 117 8.29 -6.10 -11.23
N PRO A 118 8.21 -7.30 -10.61
CA PRO A 118 7.33 -7.55 -9.47
C PRO A 118 7.70 -6.74 -8.22
N GLU A 119 8.90 -6.16 -8.18
CA GLU A 119 9.37 -5.32 -7.07
C GLU A 119 9.23 -3.82 -7.35
N ARG A 120 8.64 -3.45 -8.49
CA ARG A 120 8.43 -2.05 -8.88
C ARG A 120 7.15 -1.47 -8.31
N TYR A 121 7.10 -1.48 -6.98
CA TYR A 121 6.06 -0.90 -6.15
C TYR A 121 6.68 0.09 -5.17
N PHE A 122 5.94 1.11 -4.77
CA PHE A 122 6.45 2.23 -4.00
C PHE A 122 5.63 2.39 -2.74
N ILE A 123 6.31 2.58 -1.62
CA ILE A 123 5.68 2.84 -0.33
C ILE A 123 5.91 4.29 0.09
N THR A 124 4.84 4.97 0.50
CA THR A 124 4.90 6.32 1.05
C THR A 124 4.10 6.39 2.33
N ILE A 125 4.69 6.95 3.39
CA ILE A 125 4.07 7.25 4.67
C ILE A 125 3.80 8.76 4.74
N PHE A 126 2.56 9.14 5.02
CA PHE A 126 2.11 10.52 5.10
C PHE A 126 1.89 10.93 6.56
N GLY A 127 2.70 11.86 7.06
CA GLY A 127 2.73 12.24 8.46
C GLY A 127 3.45 11.20 9.33
N LYS A 128 3.20 11.26 10.64
CA LYS A 128 3.86 10.38 11.62
C LYS A 128 2.94 9.23 12.03
N PRO A 129 3.31 7.96 11.78
CA PRO A 129 2.54 6.83 12.28
C PRO A 129 2.39 6.86 13.80
N ASP A 130 1.15 6.94 14.26
CA ASP A 130 0.81 7.03 15.68
C ASP A 130 -0.59 6.46 15.96
N VAL A 131 -0.76 5.87 17.14
CA VAL A 131 -2.03 5.26 17.58
C VAL A 131 -3.07 6.28 18.05
N LYS A 132 -2.69 7.55 18.24
CA LYS A 132 -3.53 8.69 18.65
C LYS A 132 -3.45 9.86 17.65
N GLY A 133 -2.81 9.65 16.50
CA GLY A 133 -2.56 10.68 15.51
C GLY A 133 -3.40 10.51 14.24
N LEU A 134 -3.27 11.49 13.34
CA LEU A 134 -3.71 11.40 11.96
C LEU A 134 -2.49 11.16 11.07
N TRP A 135 -2.54 10.07 10.31
CA TRP A 135 -1.51 9.74 9.34
C TRP A 135 -2.12 8.89 8.22
N GLY A 136 -1.37 8.69 7.15
CA GLY A 136 -1.79 7.82 6.07
C GLY A 136 -0.60 7.12 5.45
N TRP A 137 -0.86 6.21 4.53
CA TRP A 137 0.18 5.61 3.72
C TRP A 137 -0.40 5.03 2.45
N SER A 138 0.48 4.86 1.45
CA SER A 138 0.15 4.26 0.17
C SER A 138 1.16 3.19 -0.21
N PHE A 139 0.69 2.15 -0.89
CA PHE A 139 1.52 1.18 -1.59
C PHE A 139 1.06 1.09 -3.03
N GLU A 140 1.89 1.53 -3.97
CA GLU A 140 1.48 1.83 -5.33
C GLU A 140 2.41 1.27 -6.39
N GLY A 141 1.82 0.75 -7.46
CA GLY A 141 2.50 0.29 -8.66
C GLY A 141 1.52 0.26 -9.83
N HIS A 142 1.94 -0.36 -10.93
CA HIS A 142 1.13 -0.39 -12.15
C HIS A 142 -0.18 -1.17 -11.97
N HIS A 143 -0.13 -2.32 -11.27
CA HIS A 143 -1.29 -3.21 -11.11
C HIS A 143 -1.89 -3.26 -9.70
N LEU A 144 -1.33 -2.54 -8.73
CA LEU A 144 -1.86 -2.47 -7.37
C LEU A 144 -1.67 -1.05 -6.84
N SER A 145 -2.72 -0.44 -6.30
CA SER A 145 -2.61 0.82 -5.56
C SER A 145 -3.53 0.74 -4.36
N LEU A 146 -2.96 0.84 -3.17
CA LEU A 146 -3.66 0.78 -1.89
C LEU A 146 -3.34 2.04 -1.11
N ASN A 147 -4.36 2.75 -0.66
CA ASN A 147 -4.22 3.99 0.10
C ASN A 147 -5.02 3.87 1.40
N PHE A 148 -4.43 4.29 2.51
CA PHE A 148 -5.04 4.21 3.83
C PHE A 148 -4.89 5.54 4.57
N VAL A 149 -5.93 5.91 5.33
CA VAL A 149 -5.88 6.99 6.31
C VAL A 149 -6.29 6.46 7.67
N ILE A 150 -5.47 6.73 8.66
CA ILE A 150 -5.62 6.29 10.05
C ILE A 150 -5.82 7.54 10.91
N ARG A 151 -6.80 7.50 11.82
CA ARG A 151 -7.02 8.52 12.84
C ARG A 151 -7.33 7.84 14.16
N ASP A 152 -6.59 8.19 15.22
CA ASP A 152 -6.83 7.69 16.57
C ASP A 152 -6.86 6.16 16.65
N GLY A 153 -5.92 5.53 15.93
CA GLY A 153 -5.79 4.08 15.86
C GLY A 153 -6.76 3.42 14.87
N LYS A 154 -7.73 4.17 14.35
CA LYS A 154 -8.79 3.65 13.46
C LYS A 154 -8.51 3.92 12.00
N THR A 155 -8.73 2.92 11.16
CA THR A 155 -8.76 3.12 9.70
C THR A 155 -10.03 3.88 9.32
N ILE A 156 -9.89 5.12 8.87
CA ILE A 156 -11.02 5.98 8.48
C ILE A 156 -11.20 6.10 6.96
N CYS A 157 -10.18 5.72 6.18
CA CYS A 157 -10.26 5.64 4.72
C CYS A 157 -9.35 4.53 4.20
N ASN A 158 -9.81 3.82 3.18
CA ASN A 158 -9.05 2.81 2.43
C ASN A 158 -9.17 3.01 0.90
N THR A 159 -9.45 4.24 0.47
CA THR A 159 -9.57 4.62 -0.94
C THR A 159 -8.59 5.73 -1.29
N PRO A 160 -8.13 5.80 -2.55
CA PRO A 160 -8.40 4.87 -3.65
C PRO A 160 -7.82 3.46 -3.43
N SER A 161 -8.47 2.45 -4.01
CA SER A 161 -8.00 1.06 -3.99
C SER A 161 -8.18 0.44 -5.37
N PHE A 162 -7.08 -0.01 -5.98
CA PHE A 162 -7.04 -0.60 -7.31
C PHE A 162 -6.33 -1.95 -7.28
N TRP A 163 -6.95 -2.96 -7.90
CA TRP A 163 -6.48 -4.34 -7.95
C TRP A 163 -6.57 -4.84 -9.40
N GLY A 164 -5.47 -4.73 -10.14
CA GLY A 164 -5.34 -5.20 -11.52
C GLY A 164 -4.69 -6.57 -11.58
N ALA A 165 -5.33 -7.52 -12.25
CA ALA A 165 -4.72 -8.82 -12.55
C ALA A 165 -4.57 -8.97 -14.06
N ASN A 166 -3.32 -9.10 -14.53
CA ASN A 166 -3.02 -9.41 -15.91
C ASN A 166 -1.86 -10.42 -15.99
N PRO A 167 -2.09 -11.64 -16.49
CA PRO A 167 -3.37 -12.19 -16.93
C PRO A 167 -4.35 -12.45 -15.77
N ALA A 168 -5.65 -12.38 -16.02
CA ALA A 168 -6.68 -12.69 -15.02
C ALA A 168 -6.76 -14.20 -14.68
N THR A 169 -6.17 -15.06 -15.51
CA THR A 169 -6.09 -16.51 -15.30
C THR A 169 -4.74 -17.01 -15.80
N VAL A 170 -4.09 -17.86 -15.01
CA VAL A 170 -2.88 -18.59 -15.38
C VAL A 170 -3.29 -20.06 -15.49
N LYS A 171 -2.94 -20.73 -16.59
CA LYS A 171 -3.23 -22.16 -16.82
C LYS A 171 -2.00 -23.00 -16.55
#